data_AF-A0A8J7XV54-F1
#
_entry.id   AF-A0A8J7XV54-F1
#
_cell.length_a   1.000
_cell.length_b   1.000
_cell.length_c   1.000
_cell.angle_alpha   90.00
_cell.angle_beta   90.00
_cell.angle_gamma   90.00
#
_symmetry.space_group_name_H-M   'P 1'
#
loop_
_entity.id
_entity.type
_entity.pdbx_description
1 polymer ?
#
loop_
_entity_poly.entity_id
_entity_poly.type
_entity_poly.pdbx_seq_one_letter_code
_entity_poly.pdbx_strand_id
1 'polypeptide(L)'
;MKWEERLRAQMPQNKLASAGMMCTYCDLGPCVINPFDEEPQVGACGIDAENMNYVNLGMNVVKGLSDYNVTNGLSLSLDRMLGPDHTAGVTMKDILDASSTILDVSKEVVSSWDSEQRKPRDIEQGIGVLQKDSVNIVLTVYEPEMIRISRSQKMRSLARENNARGINLVGALCGGAEASYNHGIPLLGGTEQMEEAADMIDYVYQGGDYAEACEKAVENFSKRDKAVFRHFTPKRYSTGHDLNKDVINEAVDRGIIKGVVALMGCEHGKSTWNMDELVDELLEDDFMVINLGCHLRGAPGEKSCALLNEYGIPCVLNAGCCEPGKVLGLKELTVVMPRWREPRMLTAAFAFASAGIPVILGILPYVVPEVYNQLMDAGIKVEKDSSKVMELLG
;
A
#
# COMPACT_ATOMS: atom_id res chain seq x y z
N MET A 1 -12.69 19.88 7.31
CA MET A 1 -11.97 20.07 6.04
C MET A 1 -11.56 18.70 5.56
N LYS A 2 -12.08 18.25 4.41
CA LYS A 2 -11.77 16.93 3.82
C LYS A 2 -10.33 16.89 3.28
N TRP A 3 -9.78 15.71 3.00
CA TRP A 3 -8.40 15.58 2.53
C TRP A 3 -8.15 16.31 1.21
N GLU A 4 -9.11 16.34 0.29
CA GLU A 4 -8.98 17.03 -1.00
C GLU A 4 -8.83 18.54 -0.80
N GLU A 5 -9.56 19.10 0.16
CA GLU A 5 -9.50 20.51 0.52
C GLU A 5 -8.15 20.84 1.14
N ARG A 6 -7.64 19.98 2.04
CA ARG A 6 -6.31 20.10 2.63
C ARG A 6 -5.22 20.04 1.56
N LEU A 7 -5.32 19.07 0.63
CA LEU A 7 -4.35 18.91 -0.45
C LEU A 7 -4.39 20.11 -1.39
N ARG A 8 -5.57 20.57 -1.80
CA ARG A 8 -5.74 21.74 -2.66
C ARG A 8 -5.16 23.00 -2.02
N ALA A 9 -5.34 23.19 -0.72
CA ALA A 9 -4.77 24.32 0.02
C ALA A 9 -3.22 24.31 0.03
N GLN A 10 -2.61 23.14 -0.19
CA GLN A 10 -1.16 22.99 -0.30
C GLN A 10 -0.64 23.16 -1.74
N MET A 11 -1.51 23.37 -2.73
CA MET A 11 -1.10 23.47 -4.14
C MET A 11 -0.88 24.93 -4.60
N PRO A 12 0.17 25.20 -5.41
CA PRO A 12 1.27 24.29 -5.73
C PRO A 12 2.19 24.08 -4.53
N GLN A 13 2.63 22.84 -4.30
CA GLN A 13 3.60 22.54 -3.25
C GLN A 13 4.98 23.12 -3.58
N ASN A 14 5.79 23.35 -2.55
CA ASN A 14 7.14 23.91 -2.71
C ASN A 14 8.00 23.01 -3.61
N LYS A 15 8.58 23.61 -4.66
CA LYS A 15 9.35 22.88 -5.69
C LYS A 15 10.64 22.27 -5.15
N LEU A 16 11.37 22.99 -4.29
CA LEU A 16 12.65 22.53 -3.73
C LEU A 16 12.42 21.39 -2.73
N ALA A 17 11.40 21.51 -1.88
CA ALA A 17 10.98 20.40 -1.03
C ALA A 17 10.53 19.18 -1.84
N SER A 18 9.82 19.39 -2.95
CA SER A 18 9.38 18.33 -3.87
C SER A 18 10.53 17.70 -4.67
N ALA A 19 11.70 18.33 -4.73
CA ALA A 19 12.93 17.77 -5.30
C ALA A 19 13.81 17.09 -4.22
N GLY A 20 13.39 17.11 -2.95
CA GLY A 20 14.16 16.53 -1.86
C GLY A 20 15.39 17.36 -1.48
N MET A 21 15.34 18.69 -1.68
CA MET A 21 16.46 19.61 -1.48
C MET A 21 16.38 20.42 -0.19
N MET A 22 15.64 19.93 0.80
CA MET A 22 15.53 20.55 2.12
C MET A 22 16.12 19.61 3.17
N CYS A 23 16.98 20.13 4.04
CA CYS A 23 17.59 19.38 5.14
C CYS A 23 17.37 20.10 6.48
N THR A 24 16.89 19.37 7.47
CA THR A 24 16.57 19.87 8.82
C THR A 24 17.14 18.97 9.92
N TYR A 25 18.23 18.24 9.64
CA TYR A 25 18.77 17.22 10.56
C TYR A 25 19.71 17.77 11.64
N CYS A 26 20.11 19.04 11.57
CA CYS A 26 20.92 19.70 12.60
C CYS A 26 20.64 21.22 12.67
N ASP A 27 21.12 21.85 13.74
CA ASP A 27 20.88 23.27 14.06
C ASP A 27 21.74 24.27 13.25
N LEU A 28 22.59 23.78 12.34
CA LEU A 28 23.21 24.66 11.32
C LEU A 28 22.22 25.03 10.21
N GLY A 29 21.15 24.24 10.04
CA GLY A 29 20.07 24.47 9.09
C GLY A 29 18.95 25.38 9.63
N PRO A 30 17.78 25.42 8.95
CA PRO A 30 17.40 24.60 7.80
C PRO A 30 18.21 24.96 6.55
N CYS A 31 18.75 23.95 5.87
CA CYS A 31 19.44 24.12 4.60
C CYS A 31 18.47 23.86 3.44
N VAL A 32 18.52 24.70 2.41
CA VAL A 32 17.79 24.49 1.17
C VAL A 32 18.78 24.67 0.02
N ILE A 33 19.02 23.62 -0.76
CA ILE A 33 19.84 23.72 -1.97
C ILE A 33 18.91 24.01 -3.14
N ASN A 34 19.28 24.95 -3.99
CA ASN A 34 18.56 25.19 -5.24
C ASN A 34 19.41 24.70 -6.42
N PRO A 35 19.21 23.46 -6.90
CA PRO A 35 19.99 22.94 -8.02
C PRO A 35 19.63 23.60 -9.37
N PHE A 36 18.69 24.56 -9.38
CA PHE A 36 18.20 25.23 -10.57
C PHE A 36 18.54 26.73 -10.63
N ASP A 37 19.26 27.27 -9.64
CA ASP A 37 19.65 28.68 -9.55
C ASP A 37 21.07 28.80 -8.96
N GLU A 38 21.66 29.99 -8.93
CA GLU A 38 23.08 30.17 -8.62
C GLU A 38 23.44 30.01 -7.13
N GLU A 39 22.55 30.27 -6.16
CA GLU A 39 22.83 30.02 -4.73
C GLU A 39 21.58 29.68 -3.88
N PRO A 40 21.71 28.83 -2.82
CA PRO A 40 22.91 28.12 -2.36
C PRO A 40 23.09 26.74 -3.03
N GLN A 41 24.34 26.37 -3.32
CA GLN A 41 24.70 25.07 -3.95
C GLN A 41 25.05 23.97 -2.95
N VAL A 42 25.31 24.32 -1.69
CA VAL A 42 25.66 23.38 -0.62
C VAL A 42 24.92 23.73 0.67
N GLY A 43 24.75 22.75 1.55
CA GLY A 43 24.29 22.98 2.92
C GLY A 43 25.36 23.68 3.77
N ALA A 44 25.00 24.12 4.96
CA ALA A 44 25.92 24.79 5.91
C ALA A 44 27.12 23.90 6.32
N CYS A 45 26.96 22.58 6.25
CA CYS A 45 28.03 21.61 6.45
C CYS A 45 28.88 21.33 5.21
N GLY A 46 28.53 21.88 4.03
CA GLY A 46 29.23 21.63 2.77
C GLY A 46 28.68 20.49 1.91
N ILE A 47 27.63 19.78 2.35
CA ILE A 47 26.97 18.74 1.54
C ILE A 47 26.34 19.33 0.28
N ASP A 48 26.52 18.69 -0.87
CA ASP A 48 25.91 19.10 -2.14
C ASP A 48 24.49 18.55 -2.33
N ALA A 49 23.87 18.90 -3.48
CA ALA A 49 22.51 18.51 -3.83
C ALA A 49 22.32 16.98 -3.92
N GLU A 50 23.22 16.29 -4.61
CA GLU A 50 23.13 14.84 -4.84
C GLU A 50 23.22 14.08 -3.51
N ASN A 51 24.19 14.44 -2.70
CA ASN A 51 24.45 13.79 -1.41
C ASN A 51 23.38 14.11 -0.37
N MET A 52 22.86 15.35 -0.36
CA MET A 52 21.68 15.68 0.44
C MET A 52 20.48 14.83 0.03
N ASN A 53 20.32 14.57 -1.28
CA ASN A 53 19.21 13.77 -1.78
C ASN A 53 19.31 12.31 -1.35
N TYR A 54 20.52 11.71 -1.37
CA TYR A 54 20.73 10.36 -0.82
C TYR A 54 20.42 10.28 0.68
N VAL A 55 20.83 11.27 1.47
CA VAL A 55 20.50 11.31 2.91
C VAL A 55 18.99 11.39 3.13
N ASN A 56 18.30 12.28 2.41
CA ASN A 56 16.85 12.44 2.50
C ASN A 56 16.10 11.17 2.05
N LEU A 57 16.58 10.51 0.98
CA LEU A 57 16.05 9.25 0.51
C LEU A 57 16.30 8.11 1.51
N GLY A 58 17.51 8.06 2.08
CA GLY A 58 17.88 7.13 3.14
C GLY A 58 16.99 7.29 4.38
N MET A 59 16.64 8.51 4.77
CA MET A 59 15.73 8.74 5.90
C MET A 59 14.31 8.21 5.63
N ASN A 60 13.82 8.32 4.39
CA ASN A 60 12.58 7.66 3.99
C ASN A 60 12.71 6.14 4.11
N VAL A 61 13.83 5.57 3.69
CA VAL A 61 14.10 4.12 3.80
C VAL A 61 14.13 3.69 5.26
N VAL A 62 14.83 4.40 6.15
CA VAL A 62 14.85 4.12 7.60
C VAL A 62 13.44 4.10 8.18
N LYS A 63 12.60 5.07 7.84
CA LYS A 63 11.20 5.07 8.28
C LYS A 63 10.45 3.84 7.73
N GLY A 64 10.59 3.53 6.45
CA GLY A 64 9.93 2.38 5.84
C GLY A 64 10.39 1.04 6.42
N LEU A 65 11.69 0.89 6.73
CA LEU A 65 12.23 -0.28 7.44
C LEU A 65 11.57 -0.44 8.81
N SER A 66 11.40 0.65 9.55
CA SER A 66 10.68 0.63 10.83
C SER A 66 9.21 0.22 10.66
N ASP A 67 8.54 0.63 9.58
CA ASP A 67 7.16 0.22 9.28
C ASP A 67 7.04 -1.29 8.95
N TYR A 68 8.17 -1.95 8.63
CA TYR A 68 8.31 -3.41 8.47
C TYR A 68 8.92 -4.10 9.72
N ASN A 69 9.09 -3.38 10.83
CA ASN A 69 9.76 -3.86 12.05
C ASN A 69 11.23 -4.30 11.83
N VAL A 70 11.89 -3.78 10.79
CA VAL A 70 13.33 -3.98 10.58
C VAL A 70 14.08 -2.87 11.30
N THR A 71 14.88 -3.25 12.31
CA THR A 71 15.75 -2.31 13.04
C THR A 71 17.18 -2.39 12.49
N ASN A 72 17.86 -1.25 12.43
CA ASN A 72 19.28 -1.13 12.04
C ASN A 72 19.64 -1.52 10.60
N GLY A 73 18.68 -1.57 9.67
CA GLY A 73 18.96 -1.89 8.26
C GLY A 73 19.76 -0.81 7.52
N LEU A 74 19.66 0.45 7.95
CA LEU A 74 20.44 1.57 7.42
C LEU A 74 20.82 2.55 8.54
N SER A 75 22.12 2.77 8.73
CA SER A 75 22.61 3.79 9.67
C SER A 75 22.84 5.13 8.95
N LEU A 76 22.33 6.21 9.52
CA LEU A 76 22.50 7.58 9.05
C LEU A 76 23.10 8.44 10.18
N SER A 77 24.25 8.03 10.71
CA SER A 77 25.01 8.88 11.64
C SER A 77 25.51 10.14 10.93
N LEU A 78 25.87 11.19 11.68
CA LEU A 78 26.43 12.43 11.10
C LEU A 78 27.66 12.13 10.22
N ASP A 79 28.55 11.25 10.67
CA ASP A 79 29.72 10.81 9.90
C ASP A 79 29.33 10.15 8.58
N ARG A 80 28.25 9.37 8.55
CA ARG A 80 27.73 8.78 7.31
C ARG A 80 26.97 9.78 6.45
N MET A 81 26.25 10.73 7.04
CA MET A 81 25.54 11.74 6.27
C MET A 81 26.51 12.69 5.53
N LEU A 82 27.65 12.99 6.15
CA LEU A 82 28.66 13.88 5.56
C LEU A 82 29.71 13.09 4.75
N GLY A 83 30.14 11.93 5.22
CA GLY A 83 31.31 11.25 4.64
C GLY A 83 32.61 12.04 4.86
N PRO A 84 33.76 11.50 4.42
CA PRO A 84 35.07 12.13 4.64
C PRO A 84 35.26 13.47 3.92
N ASP A 85 34.52 13.74 2.84
CA ASP A 85 34.67 14.93 1.98
C ASP A 85 33.31 15.59 1.62
N HIS A 86 32.30 15.50 2.48
CA HIS A 86 30.91 15.97 2.22
C HIS A 86 30.19 15.25 1.07
N THR A 87 30.69 14.07 0.69
CA THR A 87 30.19 13.22 -0.40
C THR A 87 29.16 12.18 0.04
N ALA A 88 28.60 12.29 1.24
CA ALA A 88 27.73 11.30 1.89
C ALA A 88 28.25 9.84 1.83
N GLY A 89 28.46 9.22 2.98
CA GLY A 89 28.69 7.77 3.10
C GLY A 89 27.44 6.90 2.88
N VAL A 90 26.47 7.40 2.09
CA VAL A 90 25.18 6.76 1.78
C VAL A 90 24.98 6.80 0.28
N THR A 91 24.85 5.63 -0.32
CA THR A 91 24.70 5.47 -1.77
C THR A 91 23.39 4.78 -2.14
N MET A 92 23.06 4.73 -3.44
CA MET A 92 21.95 3.90 -3.92
C MET A 92 22.12 2.43 -3.52
N LYS A 93 23.36 1.91 -3.54
CA LYS A 93 23.65 0.54 -3.11
C LYS A 93 23.29 0.32 -1.64
N ASP A 94 23.67 1.23 -0.75
CA ASP A 94 23.30 1.15 0.68
C ASP A 94 21.78 1.11 0.87
N ILE A 95 21.05 1.93 0.11
CA ILE A 95 19.58 1.99 0.14
C ILE A 95 18.96 0.67 -0.32
N LEU A 96 19.43 0.11 -1.43
CA LEU A 96 18.95 -1.17 -1.97
C LEU A 96 19.27 -2.33 -1.02
N ASP A 97 20.52 -2.43 -0.56
CA ASP A 97 20.97 -3.47 0.38
C ASP A 97 20.14 -3.42 1.67
N ALA A 98 19.95 -2.24 2.25
CA ALA A 98 19.15 -2.07 3.45
C ALA A 98 17.69 -2.49 3.22
N SER A 99 17.10 -2.08 2.09
CA SER A 99 15.72 -2.38 1.75
C SER A 99 15.49 -3.87 1.48
N SER A 100 16.48 -4.59 0.94
CA SER A 100 16.38 -6.02 0.64
C SER A 100 15.97 -6.87 1.85
N THR A 101 16.35 -6.45 3.06
CA THR A 101 16.05 -7.14 4.31
C THR A 101 14.55 -7.31 4.57
N ILE A 102 13.71 -6.41 4.05
CA ILE A 102 12.26 -6.50 4.24
C ILE A 102 11.67 -7.69 3.49
N LEU A 103 12.33 -8.19 2.43
CA LEU A 103 11.78 -9.27 1.60
C LEU A 103 11.64 -10.55 2.43
N ASP A 104 12.65 -10.88 3.23
CA ASP A 104 12.63 -12.08 4.07
C ASP A 104 11.71 -11.91 5.28
N VAL A 105 11.74 -10.74 5.94
CA VAL A 105 10.80 -10.43 7.02
C VAL A 105 9.35 -10.50 6.53
N SER A 106 9.07 -9.97 5.34
CA SER A 106 7.74 -10.02 4.73
C SER A 106 7.33 -11.46 4.41
N LYS A 107 8.23 -12.32 3.92
CA LYS A 107 7.93 -13.76 3.74
C LYS A 107 7.54 -14.43 5.05
N GLU A 108 8.31 -14.19 6.12
CA GLU A 108 8.04 -14.75 7.44
C GLU A 108 6.66 -14.29 7.95
N VAL A 109 6.38 -12.99 7.90
CA VAL A 109 5.09 -12.42 8.29
C VAL A 109 3.94 -13.06 7.52
N VAL A 110 4.05 -13.12 6.19
CA VAL A 110 3.00 -13.70 5.32
C VAL A 110 2.78 -15.19 5.64
N SER A 111 3.84 -15.95 5.91
CA SER A 111 3.74 -17.37 6.29
C SER A 111 3.12 -17.58 7.67
N SER A 112 3.18 -16.57 8.56
CA SER A 112 2.59 -16.64 9.90
C SER A 112 1.07 -16.42 9.91
N TRP A 113 0.49 -15.92 8.83
CA TRP A 113 -0.93 -15.60 8.77
C TRP A 113 -1.78 -16.85 8.53
N ASP A 114 -2.80 -17.00 9.39
CA ASP A 114 -3.79 -18.07 9.27
C ASP A 114 -4.48 -17.98 7.90
N SER A 115 -4.35 -19.06 7.13
CA SER A 115 -4.97 -19.25 5.82
C SER A 115 -5.95 -20.42 5.79
N GLU A 116 -6.19 -21.11 6.91
CA GLU A 116 -7.10 -22.28 6.96
C GLU A 116 -8.53 -21.92 6.55
N GLN A 117 -8.94 -20.68 6.84
CA GLN A 117 -10.27 -20.17 6.51
C GLN A 117 -10.33 -19.49 5.13
N ARG A 118 -9.19 -19.37 4.43
CA ARG A 118 -9.13 -18.76 3.11
C ARG A 118 -9.82 -19.67 2.10
N LYS A 119 -10.76 -19.09 1.37
CA LYS A 119 -11.44 -19.77 0.26
C LYS A 119 -12.10 -18.73 -0.64
N PRO A 120 -12.17 -19.00 -1.95
CA PRO A 120 -12.83 -18.14 -2.92
C PRO A 120 -14.22 -17.73 -2.48
N ARG A 121 -14.52 -16.44 -2.53
CA ARG A 121 -15.84 -15.87 -2.27
C ARG A 121 -15.94 -14.45 -2.80
N ASP A 122 -17.17 -14.01 -3.02
CA ASP A 122 -17.46 -12.61 -3.28
C ASP A 122 -17.66 -11.85 -1.97
N ILE A 123 -17.03 -10.69 -1.85
CA ILE A 123 -17.26 -9.74 -0.76
C ILE A 123 -17.72 -8.39 -1.30
N GLU A 124 -18.31 -7.59 -0.43
CA GLU A 124 -18.67 -6.21 -0.72
C GLU A 124 -17.53 -5.26 -0.35
N GLN A 125 -17.30 -4.23 -1.18
CA GLN A 125 -16.40 -3.13 -0.90
C GLN A 125 -17.04 -1.75 -1.12
N GLY A 126 -16.63 -0.78 -0.30
CA GLY A 126 -16.98 0.63 -0.38
C GLY A 126 -17.78 1.09 0.84
N ILE A 127 -18.15 2.37 0.92
CA ILE A 127 -18.88 2.93 2.08
C ILE A 127 -20.19 2.19 2.37
N GLY A 128 -20.80 1.60 1.34
CA GLY A 128 -22.04 0.82 1.45
C GLY A 128 -21.97 -0.42 2.34
N VAL A 129 -20.78 -0.86 2.76
CA VAL A 129 -20.62 -1.96 3.73
C VAL A 129 -21.01 -1.58 5.16
N LEU A 130 -21.09 -0.29 5.46
CA LEU A 130 -21.50 0.22 6.77
C LEU A 130 -23.03 0.13 6.92
N GLN A 131 -23.49 -0.21 8.12
CA GLN A 131 -24.90 -0.48 8.39
C GLN A 131 -25.47 0.51 9.39
N LYS A 132 -26.63 1.09 9.08
CA LYS A 132 -27.30 2.11 9.89
C LYS A 132 -27.66 1.61 11.29
N ASP A 133 -28.22 0.40 11.36
CA ASP A 133 -28.79 -0.18 12.58
C ASP A 133 -27.83 -1.16 13.27
N SER A 134 -26.56 -1.23 12.85
CA SER A 134 -25.54 -2.08 13.47
C SER A 134 -24.38 -1.24 14.00
N VAL A 135 -23.67 -1.78 14.99
CA VAL A 135 -22.42 -1.20 15.51
C VAL A 135 -21.32 -1.43 14.48
N ASN A 136 -20.87 -0.39 13.80
CA ASN A 136 -19.85 -0.42 12.76
C ASN A 136 -18.45 -0.31 13.38
N ILE A 137 -17.71 -1.41 13.37
CA ILE A 137 -16.31 -1.48 13.80
C ILE A 137 -15.42 -1.65 12.57
N VAL A 138 -14.47 -0.74 12.38
CA VAL A 138 -13.50 -0.79 11.28
C VAL A 138 -12.19 -1.41 11.77
N LEU A 139 -11.82 -2.57 11.23
CA LEU A 139 -10.59 -3.30 11.49
C LEU A 139 -9.47 -2.81 10.55
N THR A 140 -8.44 -2.14 11.09
CA THR A 140 -7.30 -1.65 10.28
C THR A 140 -6.03 -2.48 10.42
N VAL A 141 -5.99 -3.37 11.42
CA VAL A 141 -4.89 -4.34 11.67
C VAL A 141 -5.41 -5.77 11.46
N TYR A 142 -4.58 -6.68 10.97
CA TYR A 142 -5.01 -8.06 10.73
C TYR A 142 -4.93 -8.86 12.03
N GLU A 143 -6.06 -9.02 12.71
CA GLU A 143 -6.17 -9.79 13.96
C GLU A 143 -7.36 -10.76 13.94
N PRO A 144 -7.13 -12.05 13.64
CA PRO A 144 -8.19 -13.08 13.59
C PRO A 144 -9.05 -13.17 14.86
N GLU A 145 -8.45 -12.92 16.02
CA GLU A 145 -9.17 -12.95 17.30
C GLU A 145 -10.23 -11.85 17.42
N MET A 146 -9.99 -10.65 16.87
CA MET A 146 -11.01 -9.59 16.81
C MET A 146 -12.20 -10.03 15.94
N ILE A 147 -11.95 -10.74 14.83
CA ILE A 147 -13.00 -11.31 13.97
C ILE A 147 -13.83 -12.34 14.76
N ARG A 148 -13.19 -13.19 15.56
CA ARG A 148 -13.86 -14.18 16.40
C ARG A 148 -14.70 -13.53 17.50
N ILE A 149 -14.13 -12.57 18.24
CA ILE A 149 -14.75 -11.92 19.40
C ILE A 149 -15.93 -11.05 18.99
N SER A 150 -15.80 -10.24 17.93
CA SER A 150 -16.90 -9.43 17.40
C SER A 150 -18.11 -10.27 16.96
N ARG A 151 -17.89 -11.53 16.59
CA ARG A 151 -18.93 -12.50 16.21
C ARG A 151 -19.47 -13.31 17.38
N SER A 152 -18.91 -13.19 18.58
CA SER A 152 -19.29 -13.97 19.77
C SER A 152 -20.71 -13.67 20.25
N GLN A 153 -21.34 -14.63 20.91
CA GLN A 153 -22.69 -14.45 21.46
C GLN A 153 -22.72 -13.32 22.51
N LYS A 154 -21.67 -13.20 23.34
CA LYS A 154 -21.55 -12.13 24.34
C LYS A 154 -21.64 -10.75 23.68
N MET A 155 -20.85 -10.52 22.64
CA MET A 155 -20.80 -9.23 21.94
C MET A 155 -22.07 -8.95 21.13
N ARG A 156 -22.69 -9.99 20.56
CA ARG A 156 -24.00 -9.85 19.90
C ARG A 156 -25.11 -9.45 20.88
N SER A 157 -25.14 -10.04 22.08
CA SER A 157 -26.11 -9.65 23.12
C SER A 157 -25.89 -8.21 23.56
N LEU A 158 -24.65 -7.82 23.83
CA LEU A 158 -24.30 -6.45 24.21
C LEU A 158 -24.79 -5.41 23.20
N ALA A 159 -24.56 -5.65 21.90
CA ALA A 159 -25.04 -4.75 20.84
C ALA A 159 -26.58 -4.65 20.82
N ARG A 160 -27.30 -5.77 21.00
CA ARG A 160 -28.77 -5.81 21.01
C ARG A 160 -29.39 -5.12 22.22
N GLU A 161 -28.79 -5.29 23.39
CA GLU A 161 -29.19 -4.58 24.62
C GLU A 161 -29.08 -3.06 24.47
N ASN A 162 -28.23 -2.59 23.55
CA ASN A 162 -28.05 -1.18 23.19
C ASN A 162 -28.76 -0.80 21.88
N ASN A 163 -29.82 -1.52 21.51
CA ASN A 163 -30.69 -1.25 20.35
C ASN A 163 -30.00 -1.33 18.98
N ALA A 164 -28.86 -2.01 18.87
CA ALA A 164 -28.28 -2.37 17.58
C ALA A 164 -28.76 -3.75 17.12
N ARG A 165 -28.89 -3.96 15.81
CA ARG A 165 -29.15 -5.27 15.20
C ARG A 165 -28.03 -6.28 15.53
N GLY A 166 -26.80 -5.78 15.65
CA GLY A 166 -25.61 -6.55 15.99
C GLY A 166 -24.34 -5.73 15.75
N ILE A 167 -23.20 -6.42 15.72
CA ILE A 167 -21.91 -5.85 15.33
C ILE A 167 -21.66 -6.11 13.84
N ASN A 168 -21.32 -5.04 13.13
CA ASN A 168 -20.86 -5.05 11.75
C ASN A 168 -19.35 -4.77 11.75
N LEU A 169 -18.54 -5.83 11.67
CA LEU A 169 -17.09 -5.71 11.51
C LEU A 169 -16.76 -5.59 10.03
N VAL A 170 -16.08 -4.51 9.66
CA VAL A 170 -15.62 -4.24 8.28
C VAL A 170 -14.12 -3.97 8.29
N GLY A 171 -13.41 -4.33 7.23
CA GLY A 171 -11.98 -4.05 7.08
C GLY A 171 -11.74 -2.65 6.52
N ALA A 172 -10.58 -2.06 6.79
CA ALA A 172 -10.00 -0.97 6.00
C ALA A 172 -8.47 -1.07 5.99
N LEU A 173 -7.82 -0.40 5.03
CA LEU A 173 -6.36 -0.38 4.89
C LEU A 173 -5.75 -1.79 4.74
N CYS A 174 -4.46 -1.95 5.02
CA CYS A 174 -3.76 -3.22 4.87
C CYS A 174 -4.35 -4.34 5.73
N GLY A 175 -4.59 -4.10 7.03
CA GLY A 175 -5.14 -5.14 7.90
C GLY A 175 -6.55 -5.59 7.49
N GLY A 176 -7.38 -4.65 7.03
CA GLY A 176 -8.68 -4.96 6.46
C GLY A 176 -8.62 -5.73 5.16
N ALA A 177 -7.69 -5.40 4.26
CA ALA A 177 -7.48 -6.15 3.02
C ALA A 177 -7.08 -7.60 3.31
N GLU A 178 -6.21 -7.83 4.30
CA GLU A 178 -5.81 -9.17 4.70
C GLU A 178 -6.94 -9.94 5.40
N ALA A 179 -7.75 -9.26 6.24
CA ALA A 179 -8.96 -9.83 6.82
C ALA A 179 -10.01 -10.20 5.77
N SER A 180 -10.12 -9.39 4.71
CA SER A 180 -10.97 -9.66 3.55
C SER A 180 -10.51 -10.91 2.82
N TYR A 181 -9.21 -10.99 2.54
CA TYR A 181 -8.58 -12.10 1.83
C TYR A 181 -8.71 -13.43 2.57
N ASN A 182 -8.38 -13.47 3.86
CA ASN A 182 -8.38 -14.72 4.63
C ASN A 182 -9.76 -15.09 5.21
N HIS A 183 -10.57 -14.12 5.66
CA HIS A 183 -11.83 -14.39 6.38
C HIS A 183 -13.08 -13.84 5.69
N GLY A 184 -12.96 -13.19 4.54
CA GLY A 184 -14.13 -12.66 3.81
C GLY A 184 -14.83 -11.52 4.52
N ILE A 185 -14.09 -10.72 5.29
CA ILE A 185 -14.63 -9.50 5.90
C ILE A 185 -14.96 -8.48 4.79
N PRO A 186 -16.14 -7.85 4.79
CA PRO A 186 -16.43 -6.74 3.86
C PRO A 186 -15.42 -5.60 4.04
N LEU A 187 -15.04 -4.94 2.94
CA LEU A 187 -13.94 -3.98 2.95
C LEU A 187 -14.44 -2.54 2.72
N LEU A 188 -14.26 -1.65 3.67
CA LEU A 188 -14.61 -0.24 3.51
C LEU A 188 -13.77 0.44 2.41
N GLY A 189 -12.46 0.13 2.37
CA GLY A 189 -11.51 0.70 1.42
C GLY A 189 -10.28 1.29 2.12
N GLY A 190 -9.78 2.38 1.55
CA GLY A 190 -8.61 3.12 2.04
C GLY A 190 -8.96 4.27 2.98
N THR A 191 -8.02 5.20 3.15
CA THR A 191 -8.20 6.37 4.02
C THR A 191 -9.25 7.34 3.50
N GLU A 192 -9.44 7.45 2.18
CA GLU A 192 -10.45 8.33 1.60
C GLU A 192 -11.86 7.91 2.03
N GLN A 193 -12.18 6.61 1.96
CA GLN A 193 -13.48 6.10 2.39
C GLN A 193 -13.66 6.18 3.91
N MET A 194 -12.60 5.98 4.70
CA MET A 194 -12.66 6.15 6.15
C MET A 194 -12.95 7.59 6.56
N GLU A 195 -12.31 8.57 5.91
CA GLU A 195 -12.54 9.99 6.19
C GLU A 195 -13.94 10.40 5.73
N GLU A 196 -14.37 9.94 4.54
CA GLU A 196 -15.70 10.25 4.01
C GLU A 196 -16.81 9.70 4.92
N ALA A 197 -16.62 8.53 5.53
CA ALA A 197 -17.63 7.83 6.31
C ALA A 197 -17.42 7.94 7.84
N ALA A 198 -16.61 8.90 8.31
CA ALA A 198 -16.24 9.01 9.73
C ALA A 198 -17.44 9.12 10.68
N ASP A 199 -18.53 9.76 10.24
CA ASP A 199 -19.80 9.90 10.97
C ASP A 199 -20.63 8.60 11.06
N MET A 200 -20.29 7.61 10.25
CA MET A 200 -20.96 6.30 10.16
C MET A 200 -20.17 5.19 10.88
N ILE A 201 -18.95 5.47 11.35
CA ILE A 201 -18.06 4.52 12.02
C ILE A 201 -18.17 4.71 13.53
N ASP A 202 -18.42 3.63 14.28
CA ASP A 202 -18.54 3.71 15.74
C ASP A 202 -17.19 3.48 16.44
N TYR A 203 -16.29 2.73 15.81
CA TYR A 203 -14.94 2.50 16.34
C TYR A 203 -13.96 2.08 15.25
N VAL A 204 -12.71 2.56 15.33
CA VAL A 204 -11.59 2.12 14.48
C VAL A 204 -10.65 1.30 15.35
N TYR A 205 -10.56 0.00 15.08
CA TYR A 205 -9.70 -0.92 15.81
C TYR A 205 -8.29 -0.96 15.20
N GLN A 206 -7.32 -0.52 15.99
CA GLN A 206 -5.90 -0.42 15.63
C GLN A 206 -4.99 -1.36 16.45
N GLY A 207 -5.58 -2.33 17.15
CA GLY A 207 -4.91 -3.21 18.12
C GLY A 207 -5.34 -2.94 19.56
N GLY A 208 -5.00 -3.87 20.47
CA GLY A 208 -5.35 -3.79 21.89
C GLY A 208 -6.51 -4.72 22.29
N ASP A 209 -7.16 -4.46 23.42
CA ASP A 209 -8.19 -5.35 23.96
C ASP A 209 -9.46 -5.39 23.09
N TYR A 210 -9.84 -6.59 22.67
CA TYR A 210 -10.95 -6.84 21.76
C TYR A 210 -12.32 -6.56 22.37
N ALA A 211 -12.51 -6.88 23.65
CA ALA A 211 -13.78 -6.71 24.34
C ALA A 211 -14.01 -5.23 24.63
N GLU A 212 -12.99 -4.54 25.12
CA GLU A 212 -12.99 -3.10 25.36
C GLU A 212 -13.28 -2.33 24.07
N ALA A 213 -12.68 -2.73 22.95
CA ALA A 213 -12.97 -2.14 21.64
C ALA A 213 -14.45 -2.29 21.25
N CYS A 214 -15.04 -3.48 21.45
CA CYS A 214 -16.46 -3.71 21.17
C CYS A 214 -17.37 -2.89 22.11
N GLU A 215 -17.02 -2.79 23.40
CA GLU A 215 -17.76 -2.02 24.39
C GLU A 215 -17.77 -0.52 24.04
N LYS A 216 -16.61 0.04 23.69
CA LYS A 216 -16.49 1.43 23.21
C LYS A 216 -17.28 1.67 21.93
N ALA A 217 -17.26 0.74 20.99
CA ALA A 217 -18.05 0.84 19.77
C ALA A 217 -19.55 0.89 20.05
N VAL A 218 -20.04 0.06 20.97
CA VAL A 218 -21.45 0.04 21.39
C VAL A 218 -21.85 1.35 22.08
N GLU A 219 -20.96 1.91 22.92
CA GLU A 219 -21.18 3.22 23.54
C GLU A 219 -21.29 4.33 22.49
N ASN A 220 -20.40 4.34 21.49
CA ASN A 220 -20.41 5.34 20.41
C ASN A 220 -21.63 5.19 19.50
N PHE A 221 -22.05 3.96 19.17
CA PHE A 221 -23.27 3.70 18.41
C PHE A 221 -24.52 4.31 19.06
N SER A 222 -24.58 4.29 20.39
CA SER A 222 -25.69 4.89 21.15
C SER A 222 -25.75 6.41 21.00
N LYS A 223 -24.61 7.04 20.71
CA LYS A 223 -24.45 8.50 20.48
C LYS A 223 -24.52 8.88 19.01
N ARG A 224 -24.42 7.91 18.08
CA ARG A 224 -24.43 8.16 16.63
C ARG A 224 -25.76 8.73 16.17
N ASP A 225 -25.70 9.86 15.48
CA ASP A 225 -26.88 10.43 14.81
C ASP A 225 -27.28 9.57 13.60
N LYS A 226 -28.37 8.81 13.78
CA LYS A 226 -28.89 7.91 12.75
C LYS A 226 -29.65 8.65 11.65
N ALA A 227 -30.00 9.92 11.82
CA ALA A 227 -30.72 10.72 10.84
C ALA A 227 -29.82 11.14 9.67
N VAL A 228 -28.54 11.37 9.94
CA VAL A 228 -27.54 11.76 8.93
C VAL A 228 -26.86 10.57 8.25
N PHE A 229 -27.21 9.33 8.61
CA PHE A 229 -26.63 8.13 8.02
C PHE A 229 -26.90 8.06 6.52
N ARG A 230 -25.84 8.05 5.72
CA ARG A 230 -25.89 8.05 4.25
C ARG A 230 -25.90 6.63 3.70
N HIS A 231 -26.65 6.40 2.63
CA HIS A 231 -26.69 5.10 1.96
C HIS A 231 -25.86 5.13 0.68
N PHE A 232 -25.05 4.09 0.49
CA PHE A 232 -24.21 3.90 -0.69
C PHE A 232 -24.37 2.46 -1.17
N THR A 233 -24.26 2.24 -2.47
CA THR A 233 -24.26 0.90 -3.05
C THR A 233 -22.82 0.35 -3.05
N PRO A 234 -22.52 -0.74 -2.33
CA PRO A 234 -21.20 -1.35 -2.41
C PRO A 234 -21.00 -2.08 -3.74
N LYS A 235 -19.74 -2.17 -4.18
CA LYS A 235 -19.33 -3.03 -5.30
C LYS A 235 -19.00 -4.42 -4.76
N ARG A 236 -19.08 -5.44 -5.62
CA ARG A 236 -18.73 -6.83 -5.25
C ARG A 236 -17.47 -7.27 -5.99
N TYR A 237 -16.60 -7.99 -5.28
CA TYR A 237 -15.33 -8.46 -5.80
C TYR A 237 -15.03 -9.87 -5.30
N SER A 238 -14.38 -10.67 -6.14
CA SER A 238 -13.88 -11.98 -5.76
C SER A 238 -12.58 -11.87 -4.97
N THR A 239 -12.46 -12.63 -3.87
CA THR A 239 -11.26 -12.69 -3.02
C THR A 239 -11.10 -14.09 -2.42
N GLY A 240 -9.99 -14.31 -1.72
CA GLY A 240 -9.69 -15.56 -1.02
C GLY A 240 -9.28 -16.72 -1.93
N HIS A 241 -8.91 -16.43 -3.18
CA HIS A 241 -8.24 -17.38 -4.07
C HIS A 241 -6.78 -17.51 -3.67
N ASP A 242 -6.27 -18.73 -3.62
CA ASP A 242 -4.87 -18.95 -3.25
C ASP A 242 -3.91 -18.45 -4.33
N LEU A 243 -2.83 -17.81 -3.87
CA LEU A 243 -1.71 -17.41 -4.71
C LEU A 243 -0.79 -18.62 -4.92
N ASN A 244 -1.22 -19.55 -5.78
CA ASN A 244 -0.48 -20.76 -6.12
C ASN A 244 0.63 -20.44 -7.13
N LYS A 245 1.84 -20.16 -6.61
CA LYS A 245 3.00 -19.76 -7.41
C LYS A 245 3.42 -20.83 -8.42
N ASP A 246 3.27 -22.12 -8.09
CA ASP A 246 3.68 -23.20 -8.99
C ASP A 246 2.82 -23.21 -10.25
N VAL A 247 1.49 -23.09 -10.10
CA VAL A 247 0.57 -23.04 -11.24
C VAL A 247 0.74 -21.75 -12.05
N ILE A 248 0.92 -20.61 -11.39
CA ILE A 248 1.15 -19.33 -12.07
C ILE A 248 2.45 -19.38 -12.88
N ASN A 249 3.53 -19.91 -12.29
CA ASN A 249 4.81 -20.06 -12.98
C ASN A 249 4.74 -21.07 -14.13
N GLU A 250 3.99 -22.16 -13.97
CA GLU A 250 3.73 -23.10 -15.07
C GLU A 250 2.98 -22.42 -16.22
N ALA A 251 1.99 -21.57 -15.92
CA ALA A 251 1.27 -20.82 -16.94
C ALA A 251 2.18 -19.84 -17.71
N VAL A 252 3.14 -19.20 -17.02
CA VAL A 252 4.19 -18.39 -17.66
C VAL A 252 5.08 -19.26 -18.55
N ASP A 253 5.59 -20.39 -18.03
CA ASP A 253 6.48 -21.29 -18.77
C ASP A 253 5.82 -21.86 -20.05
N ARG A 254 4.50 -22.08 -20.00
CA ARG A 254 3.70 -22.56 -21.12
C ARG A 254 3.26 -21.46 -22.07
N GLY A 255 3.53 -20.19 -21.76
CA GLY A 255 3.13 -19.03 -22.56
C GLY A 255 1.62 -18.78 -22.56
N ILE A 256 0.90 -19.25 -21.53
CA ILE A 256 -0.54 -19.00 -21.35
C ILE A 256 -0.78 -17.56 -20.89
N ILE A 257 0.14 -17.04 -20.08
CA ILE A 257 0.24 -15.63 -19.72
C ILE A 257 1.65 -15.14 -20.03
N LYS A 258 1.79 -13.87 -20.44
CA LYS A 258 3.10 -13.27 -20.74
C LYS A 258 3.92 -12.99 -19.48
N GLY A 259 3.23 -12.71 -18.38
CA GLY A 259 3.85 -12.43 -17.09
C GLY A 259 2.83 -12.03 -16.04
N VAL A 260 3.35 -11.60 -14.89
CA VAL A 260 2.56 -11.20 -13.73
C VAL A 260 2.82 -9.74 -13.39
N VAL A 261 1.74 -8.97 -13.27
CA VAL A 261 1.77 -7.60 -12.77
C VAL A 261 1.21 -7.57 -11.35
N ALA A 262 2.08 -7.31 -10.38
CA ALA A 262 1.69 -7.08 -8.99
C ALA A 262 1.37 -5.59 -8.78
N LEU A 263 0.10 -5.27 -8.59
CA LEU A 263 -0.34 -3.93 -8.24
C LEU A 263 -0.20 -3.75 -6.73
N MET A 264 0.64 -2.81 -6.31
CA MET A 264 0.88 -2.46 -4.91
C MET A 264 0.68 -0.97 -4.67
N GLY A 265 0.35 -0.56 -3.45
CA GLY A 265 0.43 0.86 -3.09
C GLY A 265 -0.69 1.34 -2.19
N CYS A 266 -0.83 2.66 -2.15
CA CYS A 266 -1.74 3.40 -1.29
C CYS A 266 -2.65 4.31 -2.11
N GLU A 267 -3.44 5.15 -1.46
CA GLU A 267 -4.07 6.30 -2.10
C GLU A 267 -3.03 7.43 -2.25
N HIS A 268 -3.08 8.18 -3.35
CA HIS A 268 -2.25 9.37 -3.53
C HIS A 268 -3.01 10.41 -4.37
N GLY A 269 -3.44 11.49 -3.72
CA GLY A 269 -4.32 12.49 -4.32
C GLY A 269 -3.77 13.29 -5.50
N LYS A 270 -2.51 13.08 -5.90
CA LYS A 270 -1.94 13.66 -7.13
C LYS A 270 -1.86 12.70 -8.31
N SER A 271 -2.19 11.42 -8.12
CA SER A 271 -2.19 10.45 -9.24
C SER A 271 -3.43 10.62 -10.09
N THR A 272 -3.27 10.52 -11.40
CA THR A 272 -4.35 10.60 -12.40
C THR A 272 -4.66 9.23 -13.02
N TRP A 273 -4.04 8.16 -12.52
CA TRP A 273 -4.15 6.83 -13.12
C TRP A 273 -5.58 6.28 -13.05
N ASN A 274 -6.07 5.82 -14.20
CA ASN A 274 -7.28 5.01 -14.29
C ASN A 274 -6.91 3.54 -14.14
N MET A 275 -7.19 2.99 -12.96
CA MET A 275 -6.79 1.63 -12.63
C MET A 275 -7.68 0.57 -13.25
N ASP A 276 -8.95 0.89 -13.52
CA ASP A 276 -9.86 -0.08 -14.13
C ASP A 276 -9.47 -0.29 -15.60
N GLU A 277 -9.19 0.81 -16.33
CA GLU A 277 -8.65 0.75 -17.70
C GLU A 277 -7.29 0.02 -17.77
N LEU A 278 -6.35 0.34 -16.87
CA LEU A 278 -5.06 -0.37 -16.83
C LEU A 278 -5.22 -1.87 -16.59
N VAL A 279 -6.13 -2.27 -15.70
CA VAL A 279 -6.39 -3.71 -15.46
C VAL A 279 -6.98 -4.36 -16.70
N ASP A 280 -7.92 -3.70 -17.39
CA ASP A 280 -8.49 -4.22 -18.63
C ASP A 280 -7.42 -4.38 -19.73
N GLU A 281 -6.55 -3.37 -19.94
CA GLU A 281 -5.44 -3.42 -20.90
C GLU A 281 -4.44 -4.55 -20.60
N LEU A 282 -4.09 -4.74 -19.32
CA LEU A 282 -3.20 -5.83 -18.88
C LEU A 282 -3.79 -7.20 -19.23
N LEU A 283 -5.08 -7.38 -18.98
CA LEU A 283 -5.76 -8.65 -19.24
C LEU A 283 -5.95 -8.91 -20.74
N GLU A 284 -6.19 -7.87 -21.54
CA GLU A 284 -6.27 -7.97 -23.00
C GLU A 284 -4.94 -8.38 -23.64
N ASP A 285 -3.82 -8.07 -22.99
CA ASP A 285 -2.47 -8.43 -23.44
C ASP A 285 -1.87 -9.66 -22.71
N ASP A 286 -2.74 -10.52 -22.15
CA ASP A 286 -2.40 -11.78 -21.49
C ASP A 286 -1.47 -11.65 -20.27
N PHE A 287 -1.53 -10.54 -19.54
CA PHE A 287 -0.90 -10.41 -18.21
C PHE A 287 -1.86 -10.84 -17.10
N MET A 288 -1.34 -11.57 -16.13
CA MET A 288 -2.04 -11.81 -14.87
C MET A 288 -1.87 -10.61 -13.94
N VAL A 289 -2.96 -10.18 -13.28
CA VAL A 289 -2.93 -9.12 -12.28
C VAL A 289 -3.07 -9.69 -10.88
N ILE A 290 -2.08 -9.40 -10.03
CA ILE A 290 -2.18 -9.67 -8.58
C ILE A 290 -2.33 -8.33 -7.87
N ASN A 291 -3.52 -8.08 -7.34
CA ASN A 291 -3.79 -6.88 -6.56
C ASN A 291 -3.45 -7.13 -5.08
N LEU A 292 -2.47 -6.37 -4.60
CA LEU A 292 -2.07 -6.29 -3.20
C LEU A 292 -2.42 -4.88 -2.68
N GLY A 293 -3.49 -4.76 -1.91
CA GLY A 293 -3.92 -3.47 -1.38
C GLY A 293 -5.38 -3.41 -0.96
N CYS A 294 -5.78 -2.24 -0.47
CA CYS A 294 -7.09 -2.00 0.11
C CYS A 294 -8.15 -1.49 -0.88
N HIS A 295 -7.83 -1.38 -2.17
CA HIS A 295 -8.79 -1.14 -3.25
C HIS A 295 -8.85 -2.38 -4.13
N LEU A 296 -9.97 -3.11 -4.04
CA LEU A 296 -10.12 -4.36 -4.78
C LEU A 296 -10.31 -4.05 -6.25
N ARG A 297 -9.80 -4.97 -7.07
CA ARG A 297 -9.93 -4.91 -8.52
C ARG A 297 -10.89 -6.00 -8.95
N GLY A 298 -11.70 -5.68 -9.93
CA GLY A 298 -12.50 -6.66 -10.66
C GLY A 298 -12.19 -6.47 -12.13
N ALA A 299 -12.61 -7.43 -12.94
CA ALA A 299 -12.56 -7.29 -14.39
C ALA A 299 -13.92 -7.65 -14.99
N PRO A 300 -14.56 -6.79 -15.78
CA PRO A 300 -15.70 -7.18 -16.62
C PRO A 300 -15.35 -8.35 -17.57
N GLY A 301 -14.07 -8.45 -17.98
CA GLY A 301 -13.50 -9.49 -18.84
C GLY A 301 -13.13 -10.82 -18.16
N GLU A 302 -13.33 -10.97 -16.84
CA GLU A 302 -12.99 -12.20 -16.11
C GLU A 302 -13.68 -13.46 -16.65
N LYS A 303 -14.78 -13.31 -17.39
CA LYS A 303 -15.62 -14.43 -17.84
C LYS A 303 -14.93 -15.43 -18.78
N SER A 304 -13.75 -15.12 -19.35
CA SER A 304 -13.00 -16.09 -20.16
C SER A 304 -11.51 -15.76 -20.34
N CYS A 305 -10.79 -15.41 -19.29
CA CYS A 305 -9.33 -15.23 -19.42
C CYS A 305 -8.62 -16.60 -19.49
N ALA A 306 -7.44 -16.66 -20.13
CA ALA A 306 -6.75 -17.92 -20.43
C ALA A 306 -6.47 -18.78 -19.18
N LEU A 307 -6.02 -18.14 -18.08
CA LEU A 307 -5.73 -18.80 -16.81
C LEU A 307 -6.98 -19.40 -16.15
N LEU A 308 -8.11 -18.70 -16.24
CA LEU A 308 -9.39 -19.18 -15.67
C LEU A 308 -9.90 -20.39 -16.45
N ASN A 309 -9.81 -20.36 -17.78
CA ASN A 309 -10.27 -21.44 -18.63
C ASN A 309 -9.46 -22.73 -18.42
N GLU A 310 -8.15 -22.60 -18.21
CA GLU A 310 -7.23 -23.74 -18.18
C GLU A 310 -6.98 -24.29 -16.78
N TYR A 311 -6.83 -23.41 -15.79
CA TYR A 311 -6.49 -23.80 -14.42
C TYR A 311 -7.58 -23.49 -13.39
N GLY A 312 -8.66 -22.82 -13.79
CA GLY A 312 -9.72 -22.38 -12.86
C GLY A 312 -9.27 -21.25 -11.92
N ILE A 313 -8.19 -20.55 -12.26
CA ILE A 313 -7.65 -19.43 -11.47
C ILE A 313 -8.04 -18.10 -12.14
N PRO A 314 -8.63 -17.14 -11.40
CA PRO A 314 -8.93 -15.82 -11.96
C PRO A 314 -7.66 -15.09 -12.41
N CYS A 315 -7.75 -14.34 -13.52
CA CYS A 315 -6.62 -13.51 -13.96
C CYS A 315 -6.45 -12.22 -13.14
N VAL A 316 -7.42 -11.87 -12.30
CA VAL A 316 -7.27 -10.84 -11.26
C VAL A 316 -7.37 -11.49 -9.89
N LEU A 317 -6.26 -11.51 -9.14
CA LEU A 317 -6.23 -12.02 -7.78
C LEU A 317 -6.15 -10.88 -6.77
N ASN A 318 -7.23 -10.67 -6.01
CA ASN A 318 -7.20 -9.81 -4.81
C ASN A 318 -6.57 -10.57 -3.64
N ALA A 319 -5.26 -10.46 -3.48
CA ALA A 319 -4.44 -11.30 -2.61
C ALA A 319 -4.06 -10.66 -1.25
N GLY A 320 -4.89 -9.74 -0.76
CA GLY A 320 -4.74 -9.13 0.57
C GLY A 320 -3.85 -7.89 0.56
N CYS A 321 -3.05 -7.70 1.60
CA CYS A 321 -2.30 -6.45 1.80
C CYS A 321 -0.98 -6.36 1.01
N CYS A 322 -0.39 -5.16 0.99
CA CYS A 322 0.85 -4.78 0.31
C CYS A 322 2.12 -5.38 0.95
N GLU A 323 2.18 -6.70 1.13
CA GLU A 323 3.38 -7.40 1.63
C GLU A 323 4.23 -7.95 0.47
N PRO A 324 5.49 -7.50 0.31
CA PRO A 324 6.35 -7.97 -0.77
C PRO A 324 6.50 -9.49 -0.85
N GLY A 325 6.58 -10.17 0.31
CA GLY A 325 6.77 -11.61 0.42
C GLY A 325 5.73 -12.46 -0.30
N LYS A 326 4.52 -11.92 -0.51
CA LYS A 326 3.43 -12.63 -1.21
C LYS A 326 3.79 -13.00 -2.64
N VAL A 327 4.48 -12.11 -3.37
CA VAL A 327 4.72 -12.27 -4.82
C VAL A 327 6.13 -12.75 -5.16
N LEU A 328 7.04 -12.86 -4.18
CA LEU A 328 8.39 -13.36 -4.42
C LEU A 328 8.38 -14.81 -4.93
N GLY A 329 9.21 -15.09 -5.93
CA GLY A 329 9.31 -16.40 -6.59
C GLY A 329 8.38 -16.59 -7.79
N LEU A 330 7.56 -15.59 -8.13
CA LEU A 330 6.84 -15.57 -9.40
C LEU A 330 7.79 -15.21 -10.56
N LYS A 331 7.64 -15.89 -11.69
CA LYS A 331 8.37 -15.62 -12.95
C LYS A 331 7.73 -14.46 -13.71
N GLU A 332 8.53 -13.77 -14.50
CA GLU A 332 8.09 -12.61 -15.32
C GLU A 332 7.26 -11.60 -14.52
N LEU A 333 7.70 -11.32 -13.28
CA LEU A 333 7.03 -10.43 -12.34
C LEU A 333 7.47 -8.98 -12.54
N THR A 334 6.52 -8.08 -12.75
CA THR A 334 6.72 -6.64 -12.62
C THR A 334 5.85 -6.08 -11.50
N VAL A 335 6.42 -5.23 -10.65
CA VAL A 335 5.68 -4.56 -9.57
C VAL A 335 5.30 -3.16 -10.01
N VAL A 336 4.00 -2.84 -9.99
CA VAL A 336 3.50 -1.52 -10.37
C VAL A 336 2.89 -0.86 -9.15
N MET A 337 3.41 0.31 -8.79
CA MET A 337 2.96 1.13 -7.69
C MET A 337 2.30 2.41 -8.20
N PRO A 338 1.06 2.34 -8.73
CA PRO A 338 0.38 3.43 -9.42
C PRO A 338 0.16 4.66 -8.53
N ARG A 339 0.05 4.40 -7.23
CA ARG A 339 -0.21 5.38 -6.19
C ARG A 339 0.55 4.92 -4.96
N TRP A 340 1.42 5.77 -4.45
CA TRP A 340 2.13 5.52 -3.20
C TRP A 340 2.34 6.86 -2.51
N ARG A 341 2.36 6.83 -1.17
CA ARG A 341 2.53 8.04 -0.35
C ARG A 341 3.43 7.83 0.86
N GLU A 342 3.49 6.60 1.35
CA GLU A 342 4.21 6.24 2.58
C GLU A 342 5.61 5.75 2.23
N PRO A 343 6.64 6.13 3.01
CA PRO A 343 8.00 5.63 2.80
C PRO A 343 8.12 4.11 2.79
N ARG A 344 7.22 3.39 3.48
CA ARG A 344 7.09 1.93 3.41
C ARG A 344 7.00 1.39 1.98
N MET A 345 6.25 2.05 1.09
CA MET A 345 6.11 1.62 -0.30
C MET A 345 7.36 1.89 -1.12
N LEU A 346 8.03 3.01 -0.85
CA LEU A 346 9.30 3.34 -1.49
C LEU A 346 10.40 2.35 -1.07
N THR A 347 10.47 1.97 0.21
CA THR A 347 11.35 0.90 0.69
C THR A 347 11.03 -0.45 0.02
N ALA A 348 9.75 -0.76 -0.20
CA ALA A 348 9.38 -1.96 -0.95
C ALA A 348 9.82 -1.94 -2.41
N ALA A 349 9.70 -0.79 -3.08
CA ALA A 349 10.22 -0.61 -4.44
C ALA A 349 11.73 -0.88 -4.50
N PHE A 350 12.50 -0.32 -3.56
CA PHE A 350 13.94 -0.60 -3.46
C PHE A 350 14.25 -2.07 -3.19
N ALA A 351 13.46 -2.72 -2.34
CA ALA A 351 13.64 -4.12 -2.03
C ALA A 351 13.43 -5.00 -3.28
N PHE A 352 12.36 -4.77 -4.06
CA PHE A 352 12.13 -5.49 -5.32
C PHE A 352 13.24 -5.24 -6.34
N ALA A 353 13.63 -3.98 -6.53
CA ALA A 353 14.74 -3.60 -7.39
C ALA A 353 16.05 -4.29 -7.01
N SER A 354 16.36 -4.38 -5.71
CA SER A 354 17.54 -5.10 -5.20
C SER A 354 17.53 -6.60 -5.51
N ALA A 355 16.35 -7.19 -5.69
CA ALA A 355 16.16 -8.57 -6.09
C ALA A 355 16.08 -8.75 -7.63
N GLY A 356 16.32 -7.69 -8.40
CA GLY A 356 16.23 -7.71 -9.86
C GLY A 356 14.79 -7.76 -10.40
N ILE A 357 13.79 -7.44 -9.58
CA ILE A 357 12.38 -7.40 -9.98
C ILE A 357 12.06 -5.97 -10.44
N PRO A 358 11.63 -5.77 -11.70
CA PRO A 358 11.30 -4.45 -12.23
C PRO A 358 10.19 -3.77 -11.43
N VAL A 359 10.34 -2.46 -11.21
CA VAL A 359 9.34 -1.64 -10.51
C VAL A 359 8.93 -0.44 -11.35
N ILE A 360 7.63 -0.16 -11.43
CA ILE A 360 7.08 1.04 -12.05
C ILE A 360 6.35 1.87 -10.99
N LEU A 361 6.81 3.08 -10.73
CA LEU A 361 6.18 4.01 -9.79
C LEU A 361 5.29 5.01 -10.54
N GLY A 362 4.04 5.15 -10.08
CA GLY A 362 3.09 6.15 -10.58
C GLY A 362 3.39 7.58 -10.13
N ILE A 363 4.23 7.73 -9.10
CA ILE A 363 4.62 9.01 -8.50
C ILE A 363 6.14 9.06 -8.39
N LEU A 364 6.71 10.20 -8.79
CA LEU A 364 8.14 10.47 -8.70
C LEU A 364 8.54 10.67 -7.22
N PRO A 365 9.51 9.92 -6.69
CA PRO A 365 10.11 10.22 -5.39
C PRO A 365 10.74 11.61 -5.38
N TYR A 366 10.99 12.18 -4.20
CA TYR A 366 11.64 13.49 -4.11
C TYR A 366 13.12 13.38 -4.41
N VAL A 367 13.46 13.32 -5.70
CA VAL A 367 14.82 13.13 -6.21
C VAL A 367 15.23 14.15 -7.26
N VAL A 368 16.53 14.44 -7.29
CA VAL A 368 17.18 15.22 -8.36
C VAL A 368 17.49 14.35 -9.58
N PRO A 369 17.73 14.93 -10.77
CA PRO A 369 17.97 14.17 -12.00
C PRO A 369 19.08 13.10 -11.91
N GLU A 370 20.16 13.40 -11.19
CA GLU A 370 21.31 12.50 -11.01
C GLU A 370 20.90 11.23 -10.26
N VAL A 371 20.23 11.40 -9.12
CA VAL A 371 19.70 10.29 -8.31
C VAL A 371 18.56 9.57 -9.04
N TYR A 372 17.75 10.29 -9.82
CA TYR A 372 16.72 9.69 -10.67
C TYR A 372 17.31 8.69 -11.69
N ASN A 373 18.43 9.04 -12.34
CA ASN A 373 19.10 8.12 -13.26
C ASN A 373 19.58 6.85 -12.52
N GLN A 374 20.07 6.99 -11.28
CA GLN A 374 20.47 5.85 -10.45
C GLN A 374 19.29 4.95 -10.06
N LEU A 375 18.09 5.51 -9.87
CA LEU A 375 16.86 4.72 -9.69
C LEU A 375 16.53 3.90 -10.94
N MET A 376 16.63 4.51 -12.12
CA MET A 376 16.37 3.86 -13.40
C MET A 376 17.35 2.71 -13.65
N ASP A 377 18.64 2.94 -13.39
CA ASP A 377 19.69 1.91 -13.50
C ASP A 377 19.48 0.74 -12.53
N ALA A 378 18.86 1.01 -11.37
CA ALA A 378 18.46 -0.01 -10.40
C ALA A 378 17.18 -0.78 -10.80
N GLY A 379 16.54 -0.46 -11.93
CA GLY A 379 15.31 -1.11 -12.38
C GLY A 379 14.01 -0.49 -11.84
N ILE A 380 14.07 0.74 -11.31
CA ILE A 380 12.91 1.51 -10.85
C ILE A 380 12.57 2.58 -11.88
N LYS A 381 11.50 2.35 -12.64
CA LYS A 381 10.95 3.30 -13.60
C LYS A 381 9.89 4.18 -12.95
N VAL A 382 9.69 5.39 -13.48
CA VAL A 382 8.60 6.27 -13.07
C VAL A 382 7.77 6.65 -14.29
N GLU A 383 6.46 6.44 -14.23
CA GLU A 383 5.52 6.83 -15.28
C GLU A 383 4.29 7.45 -14.60
N LYS A 384 3.83 8.60 -15.08
CA LYS A 384 2.69 9.33 -14.48
C LYS A 384 1.39 9.10 -15.24
N ASP A 385 1.47 8.49 -16.42
CA ASP A 385 0.36 8.17 -17.30
C ASP A 385 0.15 6.65 -17.37
N SER A 386 -1.00 6.17 -16.86
CA SER A 386 -1.29 4.74 -16.83
C SER A 386 -1.31 4.10 -18.23
N SER A 387 -1.65 4.86 -19.29
CA SER A 387 -1.72 4.34 -20.67
C SER A 387 -0.36 3.94 -21.25
N LYS A 388 0.73 4.40 -20.64
CA LYS A 388 2.10 4.08 -21.09
C LYS A 388 2.73 2.93 -20.32
N VAL A 389 2.05 2.40 -19.30
CA VAL A 389 2.59 1.31 -18.49
C VAL A 389 2.86 0.08 -19.35
N MET A 390 1.99 -0.22 -20.32
CA MET A 390 2.17 -1.33 -21.25
C MET A 390 3.48 -1.26 -22.05
N GLU A 391 3.95 -0.04 -22.39
CA GLU A 391 5.23 0.15 -23.10
C GLU A 391 6.45 -0.18 -22.22
N LEU A 392 6.25 -0.23 -20.90
CA LEU A 392 7.30 -0.48 -19.91
C LEU A 392 7.33 -1.93 -19.44
N LEU A 393 6.30 -2.73 -19.80
CA LEU A 393 6.20 -4.17 -19.55
C LEU A 393 6.88 -4.92 -20.70
N GLY A 394 7.86 -5.75 -20.35
CA GLY A 394 8.81 -6.41 -21.25
C GLY A 394 10.16 -6.50 -20.55
#